data_AF-A0A9D8MNV7-F1
#
_entry.id   AF-A0A9D8MNV7-F1
#
_cell.length_a   1.000
_cell.length_b   1.000
_cell.length_c   1.000
_cell.angle_alpha   90.00
_cell.angle_beta   90.00
_cell.angle_gamma   90.00
#
_symmetry.space_group_name_H-M   'P 1'
#
loop_
_entity.id
_entity.type
_entity.pdbx_description
1 polymer ?
#
loop_
_entity_poly.entity_id
_entity_poly.type
_entity_poly.pdbx_seq_one_letter_code
_entity_poly.pdbx_strand_id
1 'polypeptide(L)'
;YPFQVNITDAAKAGSNQLTVKVTNLWPNRLIGDAQLPEDREWSGAALKDWPQWFKEGKESPTGRLTFTTWNHWGKDNTPLTSGMLGPVTLKTVKVAPAR
;
A
#
# COMPACT_ATOMS: atom_id res chain seq x y z
N TYR A 1 -7.91 -14.84 -7.15
CA TYR A 1 -9.37 -14.63 -7.12
C TYR A 1 -10.04 -16.00 -7.05
N PRO A 2 -11.13 -16.18 -6.30
CA PRO A 2 -11.78 -15.15 -5.46
C PRO A 2 -11.05 -14.87 -4.15
N PHE A 3 -11.16 -13.62 -3.65
CA PHE A 3 -10.80 -13.28 -2.27
C PHE A 3 -11.99 -13.61 -1.38
N GLN A 4 -11.93 -14.77 -0.73
CA GLN A 4 -12.99 -15.29 0.11
C GLN A 4 -12.40 -16.02 1.32
N VAL A 5 -13.13 -16.03 2.42
CA VAL A 5 -12.76 -16.78 3.62
C VAL A 5 -14.01 -17.46 4.16
N ASN A 6 -13.88 -18.73 4.55
CA ASN A 6 -14.96 -19.44 5.22
C ASN A 6 -15.02 -18.98 6.68
N ILE A 7 -16.19 -18.53 7.13
CA ILE A 7 -16.44 -18.07 8.49
C ILE A 7 -17.44 -18.95 9.26
N THR A 8 -17.83 -20.12 8.73
CA THR A 8 -18.88 -20.98 9.32
C THR A 8 -18.65 -21.24 10.80
N ASP A 9 -17.42 -21.53 11.22
CA ASP A 9 -17.11 -21.86 12.61
C ASP A 9 -16.92 -20.63 13.51
N ALA A 10 -16.70 -19.45 12.90
CA ALA A 10 -16.46 -18.19 13.62
C ALA A 10 -17.72 -17.33 13.76
N ALA A 11 -18.66 -17.46 12.82
CA ALA A 11 -19.88 -16.67 12.80
C ALA A 11 -20.87 -17.17 13.86
N LYS A 12 -21.50 -16.23 14.57
CA LYS A 12 -22.56 -16.50 15.55
C LYS A 12 -23.86 -15.77 15.20
N ALA A 13 -24.97 -16.25 15.73
CA ALA A 13 -26.25 -15.56 15.61
C ALA A 13 -26.17 -14.15 16.22
N GLY A 14 -26.78 -13.17 15.53
CA GLY A 14 -26.75 -11.78 15.95
C GLY A 14 -25.48 -11.06 15.53
N SER A 15 -24.97 -10.18 16.40
CA SER A 15 -23.86 -9.28 16.08
C SER A 15 -22.51 -9.98 16.08
N ASN A 16 -21.70 -9.68 15.05
CA ASN A 16 -20.35 -10.17 14.86
C ASN A 16 -19.41 -8.97 14.62
N GLN A 17 -18.18 -9.04 15.11
CA GLN A 17 -17.13 -8.08 14.77
C GLN A 17 -16.29 -8.65 13.64
N LEU A 18 -16.20 -7.92 12.52
CA LEU A 18 -15.32 -8.26 11.40
C LEU A 18 -14.16 -7.26 11.37
N THR A 19 -12.93 -7.77 11.37
CA THR A 19 -11.72 -6.97 11.14
C THR A 19 -10.97 -7.54 9.95
N VAL A 20 -10.70 -6.67 8.97
CA VAL A 20 -9.92 -7.01 7.78
C VAL A 20 -8.68 -6.13 7.75
N LYS A 21 -7.51 -6.73 7.82
CA LYS A 21 -6.24 -6.03 7.62
C LYS A 21 -5.90 -6.06 6.13
N VAL A 22 -5.78 -4.89 5.52
CA VAL A 22 -5.46 -4.74 4.09
C VAL A 22 -4.09 -4.14 3.96
N THR A 23 -3.27 -4.70 3.08
CA THR A 23 -1.95 -4.16 2.71
C THR A 23 -1.98 -3.77 1.25
N ASN A 24 -1.46 -2.58 0.93
CA ASN A 24 -1.29 -2.09 -0.44
C ASN A 24 0.20 -2.03 -0.81
N LEU A 25 0.48 -1.54 -2.02
CA LEU A 25 1.83 -1.34 -2.52
C LEU A 25 2.31 0.10 -2.26
N TRP A 26 3.63 0.30 -2.30
CA TRP A 26 4.29 1.60 -2.13
C TRP A 26 4.03 2.71 -3.16
N PRO A 27 3.61 2.47 -4.43
CA PRO A 27 3.48 3.52 -5.45
C PRO A 27 2.69 4.75 -4.99
N ASN A 28 1.55 4.56 -4.31
CA ASN A 28 0.73 5.70 -3.87
C ASN A 28 1.45 6.58 -2.84
N ARG A 29 2.28 5.97 -1.98
CA ARG A 29 3.08 6.72 -1.02
C ARG A 29 4.23 7.46 -1.72
N LEU A 30 4.88 6.82 -2.69
CA LEU A 30 5.95 7.42 -3.49
C LEU A 30 5.43 8.60 -4.34
N ILE A 31 4.28 8.43 -5.00
CA ILE A 31 3.59 9.51 -5.75
C ILE A 31 3.23 10.67 -4.80
N GLY A 32 2.74 10.37 -3.60
CA GLY A 32 2.44 11.39 -2.59
C GLY A 32 3.68 12.15 -2.13
N ASP A 33 4.81 11.47 -1.91
CA ASP A 33 6.08 12.11 -1.56
C ASP A 33 6.64 12.97 -2.71
N ALA A 34 6.40 12.57 -3.96
CA ALA A 34 6.80 13.35 -5.13
C ALA A 34 6.07 14.71 -5.24
N GLN A 35 5.00 14.94 -4.46
CA GLN A 35 4.34 16.25 -4.35
C GLN A 35 5.09 17.23 -3.43
N LEU A 36 6.00 16.73 -2.59
CA LEU A 36 6.80 17.55 -1.68
C LEU A 36 8.09 18.04 -2.37
N PRO A 37 8.79 19.06 -1.85
CA PRO A 37 10.09 19.45 -2.37
C PRO A 37 11.09 18.29 -2.40
N GLU A 38 11.98 18.27 -3.40
CA GLU A 38 13.04 17.26 -3.50
C GLU A 38 14.03 17.40 -2.33
N ASP A 39 14.44 16.26 -1.78
CA ASP A 39 15.44 16.15 -0.71
C ASP A 39 16.72 15.43 -1.16
N ARG A 40 16.85 15.20 -2.47
CA ARG A 40 17.96 14.52 -3.13
C ARG A 40 18.07 14.95 -4.59
N GLU A 41 19.19 14.62 -5.20
CA GLU A 41 19.44 14.90 -6.60
C GLU A 41 19.43 13.61 -7.43
N TRP A 42 18.97 13.73 -8.68
CA TRP A 42 18.84 12.63 -9.62
C TRP A 42 19.78 12.82 -10.82
N SER A 43 20.40 11.73 -11.28
CA SER A 43 21.10 11.63 -12.55
C SER A 43 20.28 10.74 -13.48
N GLY A 44 19.41 11.35 -14.29
CA GLY A 44 18.31 10.64 -14.94
C GLY A 44 17.32 10.10 -13.89
N ALA A 45 17.05 8.80 -13.92
CA ALA A 45 16.22 8.13 -12.90
C ALA A 45 17.03 7.63 -11.70
N ALA A 46 18.36 7.55 -11.78
CA ALA A 46 19.20 7.04 -10.71
C ALA A 46 19.57 8.15 -9.71
N LEU A 47 19.72 7.79 -8.43
CA LEU A 47 20.23 8.71 -7.40
C LEU A 47 21.62 9.20 -7.81
N LYS A 48 21.80 10.53 -7.79
CA LYS A 48 23.09 11.14 -8.14
C LYS A 48 24.13 10.94 -7.04
N ASP A 49 23.76 11.28 -5.80
CA ASP A 49 24.62 11.19 -4.62
C ASP A 49 23.79 10.88 -3.38
N TRP A 50 24.40 10.26 -2.38
CA TRP A 50 23.77 10.02 -1.07
C TRP A 50 23.55 11.33 -0.33
N PRO A 51 22.29 11.73 -0.04
CA PRO A 51 22.01 12.96 0.68
C PRO A 51 22.65 12.97 2.06
N GLN A 52 23.08 14.14 2.52
CA GLN A 52 23.77 14.27 3.81
C GLN A 52 22.89 13.85 4.98
N TRP A 53 21.61 14.24 4.96
CA TRP A 53 20.64 13.87 6.00
C TRP A 53 20.52 12.34 6.14
N PHE A 54 20.56 11.60 5.03
CA PHE A 54 20.47 10.14 5.03
C PHE A 54 21.72 9.50 5.63
N LYS A 55 22.91 9.99 5.26
CA LYS A 55 24.19 9.51 5.82
C LYS A 55 24.29 9.76 7.33
N GLU A 56 23.66 10.83 7.80
CA GLU A 56 23.60 11.20 9.22
C GLU A 56 22.47 10.49 9.98
N GLY A 57 21.66 9.63 9.31
CA GLY A 57 20.54 8.93 9.93
C GLY A 57 19.39 9.86 10.35
N LYS A 58 19.30 11.05 9.76
CA LYS A 58 18.22 12.01 10.01
C LYS A 58 17.00 11.69 9.15
N GLU A 59 15.88 12.31 9.49
CA GLU A 59 14.67 12.28 8.67
C GLU A 59 14.81 13.19 7.44
N SER A 60 13.92 13.01 6.47
CA SER A 60 13.85 13.89 5.31
C SER A 60 13.59 15.33 5.74
N PRO A 61 14.40 16.31 5.30
CA PRO A 61 14.18 17.71 5.63
C PRO A 61 12.93 18.31 4.96
N THR A 62 12.35 17.62 3.98
CA THR A 62 11.16 18.08 3.24
C THR A 62 9.88 17.37 3.66
N GLY A 63 9.95 16.52 4.69
CA GLY A 63 8.81 15.77 5.21
C GLY A 63 8.41 14.55 4.37
N ARG A 64 9.25 14.14 3.40
CA ARG A 64 9.06 12.88 2.67
C ARG A 64 9.22 11.70 3.61
N LEU A 65 8.38 10.67 3.44
CA LEU A 65 8.41 9.48 4.29
C LEU A 65 9.28 8.36 3.71
N THR A 66 9.52 8.39 2.40
CA THR A 66 10.20 7.32 1.66
C THR A 66 11.55 7.76 1.11
N PHE A 67 12.46 6.78 1.02
CA PHE A 67 13.74 6.96 0.35
C PHE A 67 13.97 5.81 -0.66
N THR A 68 14.19 6.16 -1.92
CA THR A 68 14.58 5.22 -2.98
C THR A 68 15.86 5.69 -3.68
N THR A 69 16.60 4.74 -4.25
CA THR A 69 17.79 5.00 -5.06
C THR A 69 17.47 5.18 -6.55
N TRP A 70 16.22 4.93 -6.95
CA TRP A 70 15.69 5.18 -8.30
C TRP A 70 14.35 5.92 -8.23
N ASN A 71 14.15 6.87 -9.14
CA ASN A 71 12.93 7.65 -9.30
C ASN A 71 11.96 6.91 -10.23
N HIS A 72 11.09 6.07 -9.65
CA HIS A 72 10.09 5.29 -10.38
C HIS A 72 8.74 5.98 -10.53
N TRP A 73 8.44 6.95 -9.67
CA TRP A 73 7.12 7.57 -9.56
C TRP A 73 7.26 9.09 -9.36
N GLY A 74 6.66 9.85 -10.27
CA GLY A 74 6.60 11.31 -10.23
C GLY A 74 5.22 11.83 -9.83
N LYS A 75 5.15 13.15 -9.60
CA LYS A 75 3.95 13.87 -9.16
C LYS A 75 2.75 13.75 -10.12
N ASP A 76 3.00 13.51 -11.40
CA ASP A 76 1.96 13.44 -12.44
C ASP A 76 1.45 12.01 -12.66
N ASN A 77 2.01 11.01 -11.96
CA ASN A 77 1.51 9.64 -12.04
C ASN A 77 0.17 9.49 -11.30
N THR A 78 -0.74 8.74 -11.90
CA THR A 78 -2.03 8.42 -11.28
C THR A 78 -1.83 7.43 -10.12
N PRO A 79 -2.38 7.71 -8.92
CA PRO A 79 -2.41 6.74 -7.84
C PRO A 79 -3.09 5.44 -8.26
N LEU A 80 -2.52 4.31 -7.86
CA LEU A 80 -3.09 3.00 -8.08
C LEU A 80 -4.30 2.78 -7.17
N THR A 81 -5.26 1.99 -7.64
CA THR A 81 -6.36 1.52 -6.82
C THR A 81 -5.83 0.75 -5.61
N SER A 82 -6.29 1.09 -4.40
CA SER A 82 -5.81 0.46 -3.16
C SER A 82 -6.91 0.35 -2.11
N GLY A 83 -6.81 -0.65 -1.24
CA GLY A 83 -7.76 -0.88 -0.15
C GLY A 83 -8.81 -1.96 -0.45
N MET A 84 -9.82 -2.03 0.43
CA MET A 84 -10.95 -2.95 0.31
C MET A 84 -12.06 -2.31 -0.52
N LEU A 85 -12.05 -2.55 -1.83
CA LEU A 85 -12.95 -1.89 -2.78
C LEU A 85 -14.40 -2.40 -2.72
N GLY A 86 -14.58 -3.64 -2.28
CA GLY A 86 -15.89 -4.24 -2.11
C GLY A 86 -16.67 -4.46 -3.43
N PRO A 87 -17.98 -4.76 -3.33
CA PRO A 87 -18.73 -4.93 -2.08
C PRO A 87 -18.26 -6.17 -1.28
N VAL A 88 -18.29 -6.08 0.05
CA VAL A 88 -18.11 -7.24 0.93
C VAL A 88 -19.47 -7.88 1.14
N THR A 89 -19.59 -9.18 0.85
CA THR A 89 -20.86 -9.90 0.90
C THR A 89 -20.75 -11.17 1.73
N LEU A 90 -21.84 -11.50 2.44
CA LEU A 90 -22.03 -12.81 3.06
C LEU A 90 -22.82 -13.71 2.11
N LYS A 91 -22.35 -14.94 1.92
CA LYS A 91 -22.99 -15.92 1.07
C LYS A 91 -23.11 -17.24 1.81
N THR A 92 -24.32 -17.79 1.84
CA THR A 92 -24.54 -19.16 2.30
C THR A 92 -24.35 -20.09 1.11
N VAL A 93 -23.51 -21.11 1.27
CA VAL A 93 -23.25 -22.11 0.23
C VAL A 93 -23.43 -23.52 0.79
N LYS A 94 -23.93 -24.46 -0.02
CA LYS A 94 -23.85 -25.88 0.31
C LYS A 94 -22.47 -26.38 -0.06
N VAL A 95 -21.72 -26.89 0.92
CA VAL A 95 -20.43 -27.53 0.65
C VAL A 95 -20.73 -28.92 0.10
N ALA A 96 -20.32 -29.17 -1.15
CA ALA A 96 -20.35 -30.50 -1.75
C ALA A 96 -18.97 -31.15 -1.59
N PRO A 97 -18.87 -32.47 -1.31
CA PRO A 97 -17.60 -33.16 -1.32
C PRO A 97 -16.95 -33.06 -2.72
N ALA A 98 -15.63 -32.91 -2.75
CA ALA A 98 -14.88 -33.00 -4.01
C ALA A 98 -15.10 -34.39 -4.63
N ARG A 99 -15.32 -34.42 -5.94
CA ARG A 99 -15.42 -35.67 -6.71
C ARG A 99 -14.06 -36.33 -6.86
#